data_AF-J9EH27-F1
#
_entry.id   AF-J9EH27-F1
#
_cell.length_a   1.000
_cell.length_b   1.000
_cell.length_c   1.000
_cell.angle_alpha   90.00
_cell.angle_beta   90.00
_cell.angle_gamma   90.00
#
_symmetry.space_group_name_H-M   'P 1'
#
loop_
_entity.id
_entity.type
_entity.pdbx_description
1 polymer ?
#
loop_
_entity_poly.entity_id
_entity_poly.type
_entity_poly.pdbx_seq_one_letter_code
_entity_poly.pdbx_strand_id
1 'polypeptide(L)' 'MSHHGWVMVSFLTELLSSYGTNGRCADDTKIIDNLLKETYNKHYLPAHPVYVRVDMWVQEVTAVSELTQDFEIGIIL' A
#
# COMPACT_ATOMS: atom_id res chain seq x y z
N MET A 1 -17.87 -40.02 27.63
CA MET A 1 -18.57 -38.79 28.09
C MET A 1 -17.64 -37.60 27.98
N SER A 2 -17.31 -37.12 26.76
CA SER A 2 -16.53 -35.87 26.61
C SER A 2 -16.61 -35.23 25.22
N HIS A 3 -17.03 -35.94 24.18
CA HIS A 3 -16.91 -35.46 22.78
C HIS A 3 -17.71 -34.19 22.46
N HIS A 4 -18.84 -33.97 23.14
CA HIS A 4 -19.72 -32.82 22.89
C HIS A 4 -19.15 -31.50 23.46
N GLY A 5 -18.36 -31.58 24.54
CA GLY A 5 -17.76 -30.40 25.16
C GLY A 5 -16.64 -29.79 24.31
N TRP A 6 -15.86 -30.64 23.63
CA TRP A 6 -14.79 -30.18 22.74
C TRP A 6 -15.33 -29.46 21.51
N VAL A 7 -16.44 -29.95 20.92
CA VAL A 7 -17.08 -29.31 19.76
C VAL A 7 -17.52 -27.89 20.09
N MET A 8 -18.12 -27.68 21.27
CA MET A 8 -18.52 -26.35 21.73
C MET A 8 -17.33 -25.42 21.94
N VAL A 9 -16.21 -25.93 22.49
CA VAL A 9 -14.98 -25.14 22.66
C VAL A 9 -14.38 -24.76 21.31
N SER A 10 -14.33 -25.67 20.33
CA SER A 10 -13.85 -25.33 18.98
C SER A 10 -14.73 -24.29 18.29
N PHE A 11 -16.06 -24.41 18.39
CA PHE A 11 -16.98 -23.43 17.82
C PHE A 11 -16.84 -22.04 18.49
N LEU A 12 -16.69 -22.00 19.81
CA LEU A 12 -16.40 -20.76 20.54
C LEU A 12 -15.04 -20.17 20.17
N THR A 13 -14.03 -20.99 19.92
CA THR A 13 -12.69 -20.52 19.52
C THR A 13 -12.70 -19.94 18.10
N GLU A 14 -13.44 -20.54 17.17
CA GLU A 14 -13.65 -19.99 15.82
C GLU A 14 -14.43 -18.66 15.86
N LEU A 15 -15.47 -18.58 16.69
CA LEU A 15 -16.26 -17.36 16.87
C LEU A 15 -15.44 -16.22 17.50
N LEU A 16 -14.57 -16.54 18.46
CA LEU A 16 -13.67 -15.59 19.10
C LEU A 16 -12.51 -15.17 18.18
N SER A 17 -12.00 -16.05 17.33
CA SER A 17 -11.03 -15.68 16.28
C SER A 17 -11.64 -14.73 15.26
N SER A 18 -12.91 -14.95 14.87
CA SER A 18 -13.66 -14.03 14.01
C SER A 18 -13.92 -12.67 14.68
N TYR A 19 -14.17 -12.67 15.99
CA TYR A 19 -14.34 -11.43 16.75
C TYR A 19 -13.01 -10.69 17.00
N GLY A 20 -11.90 -11.42 17.13
CA GLY A 20 -10.54 -10.86 17.26
C GLY A 20 -10.06 -10.11 16.01
N THR A 21 -10.67 -10.37 14.85
CA THR A 21 -10.42 -9.63 13.60
C THR A 21 -11.32 -8.39 13.43
N ASN A 22 -12.31 -8.16 14.30
CA ASN A 22 -13.12 -6.93 14.31
C ASN A 22 -12.40 -5.72 14.95
N GLY A 23 -11.08 -5.79 15.09
CA GLY A 23 -10.23 -4.67 15.44
C GLY A 23 -10.19 -3.63 14.32
N ARG A 24 -11.28 -2.88 14.13
CA ARG A 24 -11.39 -1.63 13.36
C ARG A 24 -10.54 -1.57 12.08
N CYS A 25 -10.60 -2.61 11.25
CA CYS A 25 -10.14 -2.49 9.88
C CYS A 25 -11.08 -1.52 9.16
N ALA A 26 -10.56 -0.36 8.77
CA ALA A 26 -11.27 0.52 7.85
C ALA A 26 -11.07 -0.02 6.43
N ASP A 27 -12.12 0.06 5.63
CA ASP A 27 -12.07 -0.27 4.21
C ASP A 27 -11.17 0.75 3.50
N ASP A 28 -10.12 0.26 2.81
CA ASP A 28 -9.17 1.10 2.09
C ASP A 28 -9.88 2.08 1.15
N THR A 29 -10.96 1.64 0.51
CA THR A 29 -11.77 2.48 -0.37
C THR A 29 -12.32 3.70 0.36
N LYS A 30 -12.84 3.50 1.59
CA LYS A 30 -13.37 4.59 2.41
C LYS A 30 -12.28 5.55 2.88
N ILE A 31 -11.05 5.08 3.07
CA ILE A 31 -9.92 5.95 3.43
C ILE A 31 -9.52 6.81 2.22
N ILE A 32 -9.35 6.18 1.06
CA ILE A 32 -8.95 6.87 -0.18
C ILE A 32 -10.00 7.89 -0.60
N ASP A 33 -11.29 7.53 -0.57
CA ASP A 33 -12.40 8.45 -0.87
C ASP A 33 -12.40 9.67 0.07
N ASN A 34 -12.03 9.47 1.34
CA ASN A 34 -11.95 10.56 2.30
C ASN A 34 -10.74 11.49 2.09
N LEU A 35 -9.63 10.98 1.56
CA LEU A 35 -8.44 11.77 1.24
C LEU A 35 -8.59 12.51 -0.09
N LEU A 36 -9.25 11.88 -1.08
CA LEU A 36 -9.43 12.39 -2.44
C LEU A 36 -10.81 13.01 -2.69
N LYS A 37 -11.41 13.62 -1.65
CA LYS A 37 -12.70 14.32 -1.78
C LYS A 37 -12.64 15.40 -2.85
N GLU A 38 -13.80 15.80 -3.36
CA GLU A 38 -13.94 16.88 -4.36
C GLU A 38 -13.26 18.20 -3.96
N THR A 39 -13.05 18.44 -2.66
CA THR A 39 -12.35 19.61 -2.13
C THR A 39 -10.82 19.52 -2.24
N TYR A 40 -10.25 18.34 -2.50
CA TYR A 40 -8.81 18.17 -2.69
C TYR A 40 -8.41 18.65 -4.09
N ASN A 41 -7.60 19.71 -4.14
CA ASN A 41 -7.10 20.25 -5.40
C ASN A 41 -5.70 19.72 -5.72
N LYS A 42 -5.63 18.76 -6.65
CA LYS A 42 -4.37 18.16 -7.13
C LYS A 42 -3.42 19.14 -7.86
N HIS A 43 -3.90 20.33 -8.23
CA HIS A 43 -3.10 21.35 -8.90
C HIS A 43 -2.52 22.38 -7.94
N TYR A 44 -2.83 22.28 -6.65
CA TYR A 44 -2.28 23.16 -5.63
C TYR A 44 -0.94 22.61 -5.11
N LEU A 45 0.12 23.42 -5.23
CA LEU A 45 1.42 23.09 -4.65
C LEU A 45 1.38 23.29 -3.12
N PRO A 46 2.12 22.51 -2.33
CA PRO A 46 2.22 22.72 -0.89
C PRO A 46 2.63 24.16 -0.54
N ALA A 47 1.94 24.77 0.43
CA ALA A 47 2.17 26.17 0.84
C ALA A 47 3.50 26.39 1.59
N HIS A 48 4.13 25.30 2.05
CA HIS A 48 5.39 25.32 2.77
C HIS A 48 6.41 24.42 2.07
N PRO A 49 7.72 24.74 2.19
CA PRO A 49 8.76 23.88 1.65
C PRO A 49 8.64 22.44 2.14
N VAL A 50 8.70 21.49 1.21
CA VAL A 50 8.69 20.05 1.49
C VAL A 50 10.04 19.45 1.10
N TYR A 51 10.54 18.51 1.91
CA TYR A 51 11.74 17.76 1.59
C TYR A 51 11.36 16.51 0.81
N VAL A 52 11.83 16.39 -0.43
CA VAL A 52 11.64 15.21 -1.27
C VAL A 52 12.94 14.41 -1.30
N ARG A 53 12.86 13.13 -0.94
CA ARG A 53 13.96 12.19 -1.14
C ARG A 53 13.71 11.43 -2.44
N VAL A 54 14.72 11.40 -3.31
CA VAL A 54 14.68 10.65 -4.57
C VAL A 54 15.78 9.60 -4.48
N ASP A 55 15.37 8.34 -4.55
CA ASP A 55 16.26 7.19 -4.59
C ASP A 55 16.09 6.54 -5.97
N MET A 56 17.20 6.27 -6.68
CA MET A 56 17.14 5.73 -8.04
C MET A 56 17.86 4.39 -8.10
N TRP A 57 17.22 3.43 -8.76
CA TRP A 57 17.76 2.09 -9.02
C TRP A 57 17.81 1.85 -10.54
N VAL A 58 19.01 1.55 -11.04
CA VAL A 58 19.18 1.16 -12.45
C VAL A 58 18.75 -0.29 -12.59
N GLN A 59 17.78 -0.53 -13.47
CA GLN A 59 17.30 -1.86 -13.79
C GLN A 59 18.13 -2.50 -14.91
N GLU A 60 18.36 -1.76 -15.99
CA GLU A 60 19.07 -2.22 -17.18
C GLU A 60 19.56 -1.04 -18.02
N VAL A 61 20.65 -1.23 -18.77
CA VAL A 61 21.09 -0.33 -19.85
C VAL A 61 20.61 -0.90 -21.17
N THR A 62 19.66 -0.23 -21.84
CA THR A 62 18.98 -0.76 -23.02
C THR A 62 19.68 -0.42 -24.33
N ALA A 63 20.35 0.72 -24.40
CA ALA A 63 21.13 1.13 -25.57
C ALA A 63 22.27 2.04 -25.17
N VAL A 64 23.39 1.92 -25.88
CA VAL A 64 24.51 2.86 -25.82
C VAL A 64 24.87 3.22 -27.25
N SER A 65 24.86 4.51 -27.58
CA SER A 65 25.20 4.98 -28.92
C SER A 65 26.38 5.94 -28.85
N GLU A 66 27.51 5.48 -29.38
CA GLU A 66 28.74 6.30 -29.44
C GLU A 66 28.60 7.47 -30.42
N LEU A 67 27.83 7.28 -31.50
CA LEU A 67 27.63 8.31 -32.52
C LEU A 67 26.90 9.54 -31.98
N THR A 68 25.91 9.32 -31.10
CA THR A 68 25.07 10.37 -30.49
C THR A 68 25.49 10.74 -29.07
N GLN A 69 26.46 10.02 -28.49
CA GLN A 69 26.97 10.21 -27.14
C GLN A 69 25.87 10.13 -26.06
N ASP A 70 24.92 9.23 -26.24
CA ASP A 70 23.81 9.00 -25.33
C ASP A 70 23.64 7.52 -24.98
N PHE A 71 22.88 7.29 -23.92
CA PHE A 71 22.50 5.97 -23.45
C PHE A 71 21.05 5.99 -22.97
N GLU A 72 20.39 4.85 -23.12
CA GLU A 72 19.06 4.61 -22.61
C GLU A 72 19.14 3.67 -21.40
N ILE A 73 18.44 4.03 -20.33
CA ILE A 73 18.36 3.22 -19.09
C ILE A 73 16.92 3.04 -18.64
N GLY A 74 16.62 1.81 -18.22
CA GLY A 74 15.48 1.53 -17.38
C GLY A 74 15.82 1.91 -15.93
N ILE A 75 15.04 2.82 -15.34
CA ILE A 75 15.18 3.22 -13.94
C ILE A 75 13.91 2.94 -13.15
N ILE A 76 14.10 2.64 -11.88
CA ILE A 76 13.05 2.65 -10.86
C ILE A 76 13.38 3.84 -9.94
N LEU A 77 12.43 4.76 -9.83
CA LEU A 77 12.47 5.93 -8.94
C LEU A 77 11.55 5.71 -7.73
#